data_AF-A0A2R5FI31-F1
#
_entry.id   AF-A0A2R5FI31-F1
#
_cell.length_a   1.000
_cell.length_b   1.000
_cell.length_c   1.000
_cell.angle_alpha   90.00
_cell.angle_beta   90.00
_cell.angle_gamma   90.00
#
_symmetry.space_group_name_H-M   'P 1'
#
loop_
_entity.id
_entity.type
_entity.pdbx_description
1 polymer ?
#
loop_
_entity_poly.entity_id
_entity_poly.type
_entity_poly.pdbx_seq_one_letter_code
_entity_poly.pdbx_strand_id
1 'polypeptide(L)' 'MKKVAEAGGKVLGEPMEIPGVGQYVSFIDTEGNRLSMLQPLIR' A
#
# COMPACT_ATOMS: atom_id res chain seq x y z
N MET A 1 1.77 -2.28 -6.14
CA MET A 1 2.79 -2.97 -5.32
C MET A 1 4.16 -3.04 -5.97
N LYS A 2 4.27 -3.37 -7.28
CA LYS A 2 5.56 -3.57 -7.96
C LYS A 2 6.58 -2.45 -7.72
N LYS A 3 6.16 -1.19 -7.82
CA LYS A 3 7.01 -0.01 -7.56
C LYS A 3 7.60 0.04 -6.14
N VAL A 4 6.85 -0.41 -5.12
CA VAL A 4 7.36 -0.45 -3.74
C VAL A 4 8.48 -1.49 -3.62
N ALA A 5 8.29 -2.68 -4.20
CA ALA A 5 9.31 -3.72 -4.23
C ALA A 5 10.55 -3.31 -5.05
N GLU A 6 10.35 -2.69 -6.21
CA GLU A 6 11.44 -2.15 -7.05
C GLU A 6 12.24 -1.05 -6.33
N ALA A 7 11.61 -0.29 -5.43
CA ALA A 7 12.26 0.72 -4.60
C ALA A 7 12.88 0.17 -3.30
N GLY A 8 12.86 -1.15 -3.08
CA GLY A 8 13.44 -1.80 -1.90
C GLY A 8 12.51 -1.86 -0.66
N GLY A 9 11.27 -1.42 -0.79
CA GLY A 9 10.27 -1.52 0.26
C GLY A 9 9.59 -2.90 0.32
N LYS A 10 9.05 -3.25 1.48
CA LYS A 10 8.34 -4.51 1.74
C LYS A 10 6.84 -4.27 1.91
N VAL A 11 6.03 -4.74 0.96
CA VAL A 11 4.57 -4.73 1.09
C VAL A 11 4.13 -5.70 2.19
N LEU A 12 3.21 -5.26 3.04
CA LEU A 12 2.67 -6.04 4.16
C LEU A 12 1.30 -6.59 3.78
N GLY A 13 1.26 -7.89 3.48
CA GLY A 13 0.02 -8.59 3.10
C GLY A 13 -0.48 -8.22 1.70
N GLU A 14 -1.71 -8.59 1.43
CA GLU A 14 -2.40 -8.23 0.19
C GLU A 14 -3.19 -6.92 0.37
N PRO A 15 -3.36 -6.12 -0.69
CA PRO A 15 -4.29 -4.98 -0.64
C PRO A 15 -5.70 -5.44 -0.25
N MET A 16 -6.34 -4.65 0.61
CA MET A 16 -7.71 -4.87 1.06
C MET A 16 -8.62 -3.73 0.61
N GLU A 17 -9.87 -4.06 0.34
CA GLU A 17 -10.88 -3.04 0.05
C GLU A 17 -11.45 -2.46 1.35
N ILE A 18 -11.53 -1.14 1.42
CA ILE A 18 -12.28 -0.41 2.43
C ILE A 18 -13.62 -0.01 1.79
N PRO A 19 -14.76 -0.55 2.28
CA PRO A 19 -16.07 -0.28 1.71
C PRO A 19 -16.37 1.23 1.61
N GLY A 20 -16.76 1.67 0.41
CA GLY A 20 -17.09 3.07 0.12
C GLY A 20 -15.89 4.02 0.04
N VAL A 21 -14.66 3.54 0.22
CA VAL A 21 -13.44 4.37 0.19
C VAL A 21 -12.52 3.96 -0.96
N GLY A 22 -12.15 2.68 -1.05
CA GLY A 22 -11.25 2.17 -2.10
C GLY A 22 -10.24 1.14 -1.60
N GLN A 23 -9.17 0.92 -2.38
CA GLN A 23 -8.15 -0.10 -2.10
C GLN A 23 -7.04 0.45 -1.20
N TYR A 24 -6.67 -0.30 -0.17
CA TYR A 24 -5.69 0.08 0.83
C TYR A 24 -4.63 -1.00 1.01
N VAL A 25 -3.36 -0.60 1.20
CA VAL A 25 -2.28 -1.52 1.57
C VAL A 25 -1.22 -0.81 2.41
N SER A 26 -0.61 -1.52 3.35
CA SER A 26 0.56 -1.04 4.10
C SER A 26 1.87 -1.63 3.57
N PHE A 27 2.97 -0.91 3.77
CA PHE A 27 4.31 -1.37 3.45
C PHE A 27 5.35 -0.77 4.41
N ILE A 28 6.53 -1.36 4.42
CA ILE A 28 7.71 -0.84 5.11
C ILE A 28 8.67 -0.30 4.06
N ASP A 29 9.23 0.89 4.25
CA ASP A 29 10.27 1.44 3.37
C ASP A 29 11.67 0.90 3.74
N THR A 30 12.71 1.40 3.08
CA THR A 30 14.10 1.00 3.32
C THR A 30 14.65 1.47 4.68
N GLU A 31 13.99 2.43 5.32
CA GLU A 31 14.39 2.99 6.62
C GLU A 31 13.64 2.33 7.79
N GLY A 32 12.72 1.40 7.49
CA GLY A 32 11.91 0.70 8.50
C GLY A 32 10.63 1.45 8.87
N ASN A 33 10.29 2.54 8.20
CA ASN A 33 9.06 3.28 8.46
C ASN A 33 7.86 2.49 7.94
N ARG A 34 6.74 2.52 8.67
CA ARG A 34 5.48 1.92 8.23
C ARG A 34 4.61 2.96 7.54
N LEU A 35 4.39 2.77 6.25
CA LEU A 35 3.56 3.62 5.41
C LEU A 35 2.37 2.85 4.85
N SER A 36 1.42 3.58 4.29
CA SER A 36 0.26 3.02 3.60
C SER A 36 -0.07 3.80 2.35
N MET A 37 -0.66 3.11 1.37
CA MET A 37 -1.15 3.68 0.12
C MET A 37 -2.64 3.40 -0.01
N LEU A 38 -3.40 4.42 -0.40
CA LEU A 38 -4.83 4.36 -0.66
C LEU A 38 -5.10 4.73 -2.12
N GLN A 39 -5.79 3.86 -2.84
CA GLN A 39 -6.37 4.13 -4.14
C GLN A 39 -7.88 4.36 -3.93
N PRO A 40 -8.37 5.62 -4.00
CA PRO A 40 -9.79 5.89 -3.81
C PRO A 40 -10.63 5.32 -4.94
N LEU A 41 -11.91 5.03 -4.63
CA LEU A 41 -12.93 4.74 -5.65
C LEU A 41 -13.06 5.97 -6.56
N ILE A 42 -13.08 5.72 -7.87
CA ILE A 42 -13.41 6.75 -8.85
C ILE A 42 -14.91 7.05 -8.69
N ARG A 43 -15.25 8.33 -8.56
CA ARG A 43 -16.64 8.80 -8.51
C ARG A 43 -17.30 8.76 -9.87
#